data_AF-A0A8D5ZIJ4-F1
#
_entry.id   AF-A0A8D5ZIJ4-F1
#
_cell.length_a   1.000
_cell.length_b   1.000
_cell.length_c   1.000
_cell.angle_alpha   90.00
_cell.angle_beta   90.00
_cell.angle_gamma   90.00
#
_symmetry.space_group_name_H-M   'P 1'
#
loop_
_entity.id
_entity.type
_entity.pdbx_description
1 polymer ?
#
loop_
_entity_poly.entity_id
_entity_poly.type
_entity_poly.pdbx_seq_one_letter_code
_entity_poly.pdbx_strand_id
1 'polypeptide(L)'
;MPTGTKPLPSLLTIGGIIGSIIGGEILLDEQQAGCVVENLKRYYRLMVDNKAQQYEIYPAIASSDRVSSAAANSPEKIFRQGVLVKTTDTGEWYYIGGISPYWSRGNLIVYKGGSEATSKGKVTKGIYDDFIDKSGGLGVIPLFKKREPQVWYNPALFRDCQGGFGLFWDLLSEFQGGILAVTSHTPSLLFRIKLETESLRKLELTYEADGHYYLSAIAKNDIMRKASDDYPYIYFAFGTNPVVAKTHGLEVYPGFTFDTVTKEVQSVCHQIMTDYECSSPDFLNYIEFNDIDIGAPVYTALPCGSSCSQFGLAGLILGVSRITIKGLQLVYLRIAQPPSQFTTNHIIEWAKEMNVYDTLNVLFEAGKKFKKAVSDLSVAFPQFIATAASLYVAWVEVSYEEGLKEAEERAKELKEIYEKVVNELAGKPPSITDRYLYDEWYEFKTRVENCVREIILENPNITYEELLNQTERCAEYV
;
A
#
# COMPACT_ATOMS: atom_id res chain seq x y z
N MET A 1 2.00 34.21 -30.34
CA MET A 1 2.64 34.66 -29.09
C MET A 1 2.67 33.46 -28.15
N PRO A 2 3.84 33.02 -27.67
CA PRO A 2 3.92 31.81 -26.86
C PRO A 2 3.25 32.04 -25.49
N THR A 3 2.57 30.98 -25.08
CA THR A 3 1.81 30.76 -23.85
C THR A 3 2.59 31.12 -22.60
N GLY A 4 2.08 32.04 -21.79
CA GLY A 4 2.60 32.30 -20.46
C GLY A 4 2.43 31.07 -19.57
N THR A 5 3.52 30.37 -19.30
CA THR A 5 3.58 29.37 -18.23
C THR A 5 3.32 30.11 -16.91
N LYS A 6 2.22 29.77 -16.23
CA LYS A 6 2.01 30.24 -14.86
C LYS A 6 3.21 29.79 -14.02
N PRO A 7 3.82 30.67 -13.20
CA PRO A 7 4.94 30.27 -12.35
C PRO A 7 4.47 29.18 -11.38
N LEU A 8 5.28 28.12 -11.22
CA LEU A 8 4.97 27.06 -10.26
C LEU A 8 4.87 27.60 -8.83
N PRO A 9 4.00 27.02 -7.99
CA PRO A 9 3.90 27.40 -6.58
C PRO A 9 5.16 27.00 -5.80
N SER A 10 5.40 27.68 -4.68
CA SER A 10 6.53 27.41 -3.78
C SER A 10 6.03 27.17 -2.36
N LEU A 11 6.62 26.19 -1.69
CA LEU A 11 6.33 25.89 -0.29
C LEU A 11 6.74 27.04 0.65
N LEU A 12 7.76 27.82 0.31
CA LEU A 12 8.10 29.04 1.06
C LEU A 12 6.92 30.02 1.15
N THR A 13 6.05 30.04 0.12
CA THR A 13 4.86 30.88 0.11
C THR A 13 3.83 30.42 1.15
N ILE A 14 3.79 29.13 1.47
CA ILE A 14 2.90 28.59 2.51
C ILE A 14 3.31 29.10 3.89
N GLY A 15 4.61 29.11 4.23
CA GLY A 15 5.11 29.65 5.49
C GLY A 15 4.67 31.10 5.74
N GLY A 16 4.83 31.96 4.73
CA GLY A 16 4.37 33.35 4.79
C GLY A 16 2.85 33.49 4.93
N ILE A 17 2.07 32.60 4.29
CA ILE A 17 0.61 32.58 4.41
C ILE A 17 0.17 32.18 5.81
N ILE A 18 0.70 31.08 6.36
CA ILE A 18 0.33 30.60 7.69
C ILE A 18 0.77 31.61 8.76
N GLY A 19 2.01 32.12 8.67
CA GLY A 19 2.50 33.16 9.57
C GLY A 19 1.58 34.38 9.60
N SER A 20 1.12 34.84 8.43
CA SER A 20 0.19 35.97 8.35
C SER A 20 -1.20 35.73 8.96
N ILE A 21 -1.62 34.47 9.14
CA ILE A 21 -2.88 34.12 9.82
C ILE A 21 -2.69 34.15 11.34
N ILE A 22 -1.59 33.59 11.83
CA ILE A 22 -1.32 33.46 13.27
C ILE A 22 -0.64 34.70 13.87
N GLY A 23 -0.38 35.73 13.05
CA GLY A 23 0.26 36.97 13.50
C GLY A 23 1.76 36.82 13.79
N GLY A 24 2.43 35.86 13.14
CA GLY A 24 3.86 35.57 13.31
C GLY A 24 4.59 35.38 11.98
N GLU A 25 5.91 35.19 12.04
CA GLU A 25 6.71 34.79 10.88
C GLU A 25 7.00 33.30 10.99
N ILE A 26 6.54 32.51 10.01
CA ILE A 26 6.91 31.09 9.90
C ILE A 26 7.82 30.94 8.70
N LEU A 27 9.06 30.55 8.99
CA LEU A 27 10.07 30.29 7.98
C LEU A 27 10.22 28.79 7.73
N LEU A 28 10.64 28.46 6.52
CA LEU A 28 11.09 27.12 6.19
C LEU A 28 12.49 26.92 6.76
N ASP A 29 12.70 25.79 7.43
CA ASP A 29 14.04 25.34 7.78
C ASP A 29 14.78 24.85 6.52
N GLU A 30 15.61 25.72 5.93
CA GLU A 30 16.42 25.40 4.75
C GLU A 30 17.46 24.31 5.02
N GLN A 31 17.96 24.17 6.26
CA GLN A 31 18.90 23.12 6.61
C GLN A 31 18.20 21.76 6.64
N GLN A 32 17.00 21.70 7.23
CA GLN A 32 16.15 20.52 7.18
C GLN A 32 15.79 20.16 5.73
N ALA A 33 15.43 21.14 4.91
CA ALA A 33 15.14 20.95 3.49
C ALA A 33 16.33 20.26 2.78
N GLY A 34 17.55 20.76 3.02
CA GLY A 34 18.78 20.16 2.53
C GLY A 34 18.96 18.71 3.00
N CYS A 35 18.70 18.43 4.28
CA CYS A 35 18.77 17.07 4.83
C CYS A 35 17.77 16.10 4.18
N VAL A 36 16.52 16.53 3.98
CA VAL A 36 15.51 15.70 3.31
C VAL A 36 15.93 15.43 1.86
N VAL A 37 16.32 16.46 1.13
CA VAL A 37 16.72 16.35 -0.28
C VAL A 37 17.94 15.44 -0.45
N GLU A 38 19.01 15.61 0.33
CA GLU A 38 20.20 14.76 0.22
C GLU A 38 19.93 13.29 0.56
N ASN A 39 19.06 13.02 1.55
CA ASN A 39 18.64 11.65 1.84
C ASN A 39 17.80 11.05 0.72
N LEU A 40 16.88 11.80 0.11
CA LEU A 40 16.11 11.33 -1.05
C LEU A 40 17.02 11.00 -2.24
N LYS A 41 18.05 11.81 -2.51
CA LYS A 41 19.05 11.51 -3.54
C LYS A 41 19.80 10.21 -3.24
N ARG A 42 20.16 10.00 -1.97
CA ARG A 42 20.82 8.76 -1.54
C ARG A 42 19.91 7.55 -1.74
N TYR A 43 18.65 7.62 -1.32
CA TYR A 43 17.67 6.55 -1.53
C TYR A 43 17.46 6.25 -3.01
N TYR A 44 17.32 7.29 -3.84
CA TYR A 44 17.19 7.14 -5.29
C TYR A 44 18.35 6.34 -5.89
N ARG A 45 19.60 6.72 -5.59
CA ARG A 45 20.80 6.00 -6.04
C ARG A 45 20.85 4.56 -5.53
N LEU A 46 20.56 4.38 -4.25
CA LEU A 46 20.56 3.08 -3.59
C LEU A 46 19.56 2.09 -4.20
N MET A 47 18.38 2.56 -4.60
CA MET A 47 17.37 1.71 -5.25
C MET A 47 17.76 1.30 -6.67
N VAL A 48 18.51 2.15 -7.39
CA VAL A 48 19.10 1.77 -8.68
C VAL A 48 20.07 0.61 -8.51
N ASP A 49 20.84 0.60 -7.42
CA ASP A 49 21.87 -0.43 -7.15
C ASP A 49 21.30 -1.69 -6.46
N ASN A 50 20.22 -1.56 -5.68
CA ASN A 50 19.61 -2.65 -4.92
C ASN A 50 18.08 -2.54 -4.90
N LYS A 51 17.43 -3.29 -5.81
CA LYS A 51 15.97 -3.30 -5.93
C LYS A 51 15.24 -3.67 -4.63
N ALA A 52 15.83 -4.47 -3.73
CA ALA A 52 15.16 -4.82 -2.47
C ALA A 52 14.98 -3.60 -1.53
N GLN A 53 15.83 -2.58 -1.63
CA GLN A 53 15.72 -1.36 -0.80
C GLN A 53 14.52 -0.50 -1.19
N GLN A 54 13.87 -0.76 -2.33
CA GLN A 54 12.63 -0.09 -2.71
C GLN A 54 11.53 -0.21 -1.65
N TYR A 55 11.53 -1.33 -0.90
CA TYR A 55 10.56 -1.56 0.17
C TYR A 55 10.72 -0.62 1.37
N GLU A 56 11.82 0.12 1.52
CA GLU A 56 11.95 1.10 2.60
C GLU A 56 11.13 2.36 2.34
N ILE A 57 10.98 2.76 1.07
CA ILE A 57 10.37 4.05 0.72
C ILE A 57 9.07 3.90 -0.07
N TYR A 58 8.89 2.82 -0.83
CA TYR A 58 7.70 2.64 -1.68
C TYR A 58 6.44 2.52 -0.81
N PRO A 59 5.38 3.28 -1.13
CA PRO A 59 4.06 3.06 -0.55
C PRO A 59 3.53 1.67 -0.91
N ALA A 60 2.76 1.09 0.00
CA ALA A 60 1.85 0.01 -0.37
C ALA A 60 0.59 0.63 -1.01
N ILE A 61 0.03 -0.06 -2.00
CA ILE A 61 -1.32 0.20 -2.50
C ILE A 61 -2.22 -0.91 -1.96
N ALA A 62 -3.41 -0.57 -1.47
CA ALA A 62 -4.36 -1.52 -0.91
C ALA A 62 -5.76 -1.36 -1.50
N SER A 63 -6.49 -2.47 -1.56
CA SER A 63 -7.93 -2.51 -1.89
C SER A 63 -8.57 -3.75 -1.30
N SER A 64 -9.86 -3.70 -0.95
CA SER A 64 -10.64 -4.93 -0.72
C SER A 64 -11.00 -5.54 -2.08
N ASP A 65 -10.90 -6.87 -2.20
CA ASP A 65 -11.37 -7.60 -3.39
C ASP A 65 -12.86 -7.40 -3.66
N ARG A 66 -13.62 -6.92 -2.67
CA ARG A 66 -15.03 -6.60 -2.77
C ARG A 66 -15.31 -5.19 -2.27
N VAL A 67 -16.00 -4.41 -3.09
CA VAL A 67 -16.38 -3.02 -2.80
C VAL A 67 -17.90 -2.82 -2.87
N SER A 68 -18.38 -1.70 -2.34
CA SER A 68 -19.77 -1.29 -2.52
C SER A 68 -20.03 -0.81 -3.95
N SER A 69 -21.28 -0.87 -4.39
CA SER A 69 -21.70 -0.37 -5.72
C SER A 69 -21.35 1.10 -5.94
N ALA A 70 -21.34 1.91 -4.88
CA ALA A 70 -20.96 3.33 -4.95
C ALA A 70 -19.48 3.57 -5.28
N ALA A 71 -18.62 2.55 -5.11
CA ALA A 71 -17.21 2.54 -5.51
C ALA A 71 -16.98 2.01 -6.93
N ALA A 72 -18.00 1.48 -7.60
CA ALA A 72 -17.83 0.87 -8.91
C ALA A 72 -17.10 1.82 -9.86
N ASN A 73 -15.97 1.36 -10.39
CA ASN A 73 -15.10 2.11 -11.32
C ASN A 73 -14.63 3.49 -10.82
N SER A 74 -14.61 3.74 -9.51
CA SER A 74 -14.15 5.01 -8.89
C SER A 74 -12.80 4.78 -8.17
N PRO A 75 -11.65 5.10 -8.78
CA PRO A 75 -10.32 4.81 -8.22
C PRO A 75 -10.14 5.34 -6.79
N GLU A 76 -10.61 6.56 -6.54
CA GLU A 76 -10.56 7.26 -5.26
C GLU A 76 -11.40 6.62 -4.15
N LYS A 77 -12.30 5.71 -4.51
CA LYS A 77 -13.10 4.92 -3.57
C LYS A 77 -12.56 3.50 -3.42
N ILE A 78 -11.80 3.01 -4.39
CA ILE A 78 -11.30 1.62 -4.44
C ILE A 78 -9.93 1.50 -3.78
N PHE A 79 -9.02 2.45 -4.03
CA PHE A 79 -7.61 2.32 -3.66
C PHE A 79 -7.24 3.21 -2.48
N ARG A 80 -6.34 2.71 -1.63
CA ARG A 80 -5.71 3.45 -0.54
C ARG A 80 -4.22 3.17 -0.54
N GLN A 81 -3.47 3.99 0.20
CA GLN A 81 -2.04 3.80 0.38
C GLN A 81 -1.68 3.42 1.81
N GLY A 82 -0.47 2.93 2.02
CA GLY A 82 0.01 2.54 3.33
C GLY A 82 1.46 2.13 3.34
N VAL A 83 1.83 1.39 4.37
CA VAL A 83 3.08 0.65 4.46
C VAL A 83 2.78 -0.82 4.71
N LEU A 84 3.58 -1.69 4.09
CA LEU A 84 3.66 -3.10 4.44
C LEU A 84 4.87 -3.26 5.36
N VAL A 85 4.69 -3.94 6.49
CA VAL A 85 5.76 -4.16 7.47
C VAL A 85 5.81 -5.63 7.89
N LYS A 86 7.02 -6.14 8.09
CA LYS A 86 7.28 -7.45 8.70
C LYS A 86 7.84 -7.22 10.09
N THR A 87 7.17 -7.70 11.14
CA THR A 87 7.62 -7.46 12.51
C THR A 87 8.98 -8.11 12.76
N THR A 88 9.86 -7.42 13.48
CA THR A 88 11.23 -7.90 13.72
C THR A 88 11.30 -8.97 14.81
N ASP A 89 10.29 -9.08 15.67
CA ASP A 89 10.21 -10.02 16.79
C ASP A 89 9.48 -11.32 16.43
N THR A 90 8.37 -11.24 15.68
CA THR A 90 7.54 -12.41 15.34
C THR A 90 7.59 -12.80 13.87
N GLY A 91 8.08 -11.93 12.98
CA GLY A 91 8.09 -12.16 11.54
C GLY A 91 6.72 -12.07 10.87
N GLU A 92 5.71 -11.56 11.58
CA GLU A 92 4.34 -11.39 11.09
C GLU A 92 4.22 -10.16 10.20
N TRP A 93 3.37 -10.25 9.18
CA TRP A 93 3.15 -9.17 8.23
C TRP A 93 1.93 -8.32 8.60
N TYR A 94 2.03 -7.01 8.39
CA TYR A 94 0.97 -6.04 8.66
C TYR A 94 0.90 -5.00 7.54
N TYR A 95 -0.32 -4.66 7.14
CA TYR A 95 -0.61 -3.40 6.46
C TYR A 95 -0.95 -2.35 7.51
N ILE A 96 -0.34 -1.18 7.41
CA ILE A 96 -0.67 0.00 8.22
C ILE A 96 -0.91 1.14 7.23
N GLY A 97 -2.14 1.63 7.13
CA GLY A 97 -2.47 2.60 6.09
C GLY A 97 -3.95 2.93 6.00
N GLY A 98 -4.34 3.55 4.89
CA GLY A 98 -5.69 4.04 4.66
C GLY A 98 -6.71 2.92 4.49
N ILE A 99 -7.91 3.15 5.00
CA ILE A 99 -9.09 2.30 4.86
C ILE A 99 -10.14 3.08 4.06
N SER A 100 -10.76 2.43 3.08
CA SER A 100 -11.84 3.06 2.31
C SER A 100 -13.21 2.78 2.93
N PRO A 101 -14.10 3.79 3.05
CA PRO A 101 -15.49 3.57 3.46
C PRO A 101 -16.29 2.74 2.46
N TYR A 102 -15.76 2.51 1.27
CA TYR A 102 -16.45 1.73 0.25
C TYR A 102 -15.97 0.28 0.18
N TRP A 103 -14.96 -0.12 0.95
CA TRP A 103 -14.57 -1.52 1.09
C TRP A 103 -15.66 -2.31 1.80
N SER A 104 -15.89 -3.54 1.37
CA SER A 104 -16.93 -4.43 1.89
C SER A 104 -16.36 -5.83 2.20
N ARG A 105 -17.23 -6.79 2.54
CA ARG A 105 -16.85 -8.14 3.00
C ARG A 105 -16.01 -8.91 1.98
N GLY A 106 -14.70 -8.85 2.14
CA GLY A 106 -13.73 -9.28 1.13
C GLY A 106 -12.32 -9.41 1.70
N ASN A 107 -11.42 -10.04 0.94
CA ASN A 107 -10.01 -10.07 1.33
C ASN A 107 -9.37 -8.72 1.03
N LEU A 108 -8.58 -8.21 1.97
CA LEU A 108 -7.68 -7.11 1.66
C LEU A 108 -6.59 -7.63 0.73
N ILE A 109 -6.34 -6.92 -0.36
CA ILE A 109 -5.21 -7.12 -1.27
C ILE A 109 -4.27 -5.93 -1.06
N VAL A 110 -2.98 -6.21 -0.91
CA VAL A 110 -1.94 -5.19 -0.71
C VAL A 110 -0.77 -5.49 -1.62
N TYR A 111 -0.35 -4.50 -2.40
CA TYR A 111 0.84 -4.57 -3.23
C TYR A 111 1.86 -3.53 -2.80
N LYS A 112 3.12 -3.92 -2.72
CA LYS A 112 4.26 -3.00 -2.52
C LYS A 112 5.46 -3.52 -3.29
N GLY A 113 6.03 -2.70 -4.17
CA GLY A 113 7.12 -3.10 -5.07
C GLY A 113 6.80 -4.39 -5.82
N GLY A 114 5.58 -4.46 -6.38
CA GLY A 114 5.04 -5.63 -7.11
C GLY A 114 4.70 -6.86 -6.24
N SER A 115 5.05 -6.87 -4.95
CA SER A 115 4.86 -8.02 -4.07
C SER A 115 3.49 -8.03 -3.40
N GLU A 116 2.70 -9.10 -3.61
CA GLU A 116 1.33 -9.24 -3.09
C GLU A 116 1.31 -9.74 -1.63
N ALA A 117 0.44 -9.18 -0.81
CA ALA A 117 0.01 -9.73 0.48
C ALA A 117 -1.51 -9.65 0.58
N THR A 118 -2.12 -10.49 1.42
CA THR A 118 -3.56 -10.48 1.62
C THR A 118 -3.94 -10.63 3.09
N SER A 119 -5.16 -10.26 3.49
CA SER A 119 -5.64 -10.51 4.86
C SER A 119 -5.75 -12.01 5.15
N LYS A 120 -5.74 -12.38 6.44
CA LYS A 120 -5.93 -13.77 6.90
C LYS A 120 -7.42 -14.15 6.88
N GLY A 121 -7.99 -14.20 5.67
CA GLY A 121 -9.43 -14.37 5.42
C GLY A 121 -10.15 -13.05 5.16
N LYS A 122 -11.47 -13.14 4.93
CA LYS A 122 -12.30 -11.98 4.57
C LYS A 122 -12.43 -11.02 5.76
N VAL A 123 -12.13 -9.74 5.50
CA VAL A 123 -12.37 -8.62 6.40
C VAL A 123 -13.76 -8.05 6.12
N THR A 124 -14.50 -7.71 7.16
CA THR A 124 -15.91 -7.35 7.05
C THR A 124 -16.10 -5.84 7.03
N LYS A 125 -17.28 -5.42 6.56
CA LYS A 125 -17.62 -3.99 6.52
C LYS A 125 -17.55 -3.34 7.91
N GLY A 126 -18.03 -4.03 8.94
CA GLY A 126 -17.97 -3.55 10.33
C GLY A 126 -16.54 -3.30 10.84
N ILE A 127 -15.56 -4.13 10.44
CA ILE A 127 -14.14 -3.90 10.79
C ILE A 127 -13.60 -2.64 10.10
N TYR A 128 -13.95 -2.44 8.83
CA TYR A 128 -13.54 -1.22 8.11
C TYR A 128 -14.20 0.04 8.68
N ASP A 129 -15.49 -0.03 9.00
CA ASP A 129 -16.23 1.08 9.64
C ASP A 129 -15.63 1.44 10.99
N ASP A 130 -15.30 0.44 11.81
CA ASP A 130 -14.63 0.64 13.09
C ASP A 130 -13.31 1.43 12.95
N PHE A 131 -12.47 1.09 11.96
CA PHE A 131 -11.25 1.85 11.70
C PHE A 131 -11.55 3.29 11.28
N ILE A 132 -12.55 3.51 10.43
CA ILE A 132 -12.94 4.85 9.95
C ILE A 132 -13.48 5.70 11.09
N ASP A 133 -14.40 5.16 11.88
CA ASP A 133 -15.10 5.87 12.95
C ASP A 133 -14.16 6.19 14.12
N LYS A 134 -13.25 5.28 14.46
CA LYS A 134 -12.39 5.42 15.66
C LYS A 134 -11.08 6.17 15.38
N SER A 135 -10.46 5.97 14.21
CA SER A 135 -9.16 6.58 13.90
C SER A 135 -9.24 7.69 12.85
N GLY A 136 -10.37 7.84 12.15
CA GLY A 136 -10.52 8.76 11.03
C GLY A 136 -10.07 8.19 9.68
N GLY A 137 -9.86 6.88 9.56
CA GLY A 137 -9.60 6.21 8.27
C GLY A 137 -8.23 5.56 8.12
N LEU A 138 -7.45 5.41 9.20
CA LEU A 138 -6.26 4.56 9.22
C LEU A 138 -6.56 3.22 9.90
N GLY A 139 -5.90 2.17 9.46
CA GLY A 139 -6.07 0.84 10.04
C GLY A 139 -4.78 0.06 10.07
N VAL A 140 -4.79 -0.99 10.88
CA VAL A 140 -3.73 -1.99 10.93
C VAL A 140 -4.34 -3.38 10.78
N ILE A 141 -3.92 -4.09 9.73
CA ILE A 141 -4.49 -5.38 9.36
C ILE A 141 -3.36 -6.42 9.26
N PRO A 142 -3.42 -7.52 10.04
CA PRO A 142 -2.44 -8.61 9.92
C PRO A 142 -2.65 -9.35 8.60
N LEU A 143 -1.54 -9.68 7.94
CA LEU A 143 -1.53 -10.23 6.60
C LEU A 143 -0.92 -11.62 6.55
N PHE A 144 -1.34 -12.34 5.52
CA PHE A 144 -0.70 -13.53 5.00
C PHE A 144 0.08 -13.16 3.73
N LYS A 145 1.35 -13.53 3.69
CA LYS A 145 2.22 -13.32 2.54
C LYS A 145 2.27 -14.59 1.71
N LYS A 146 1.66 -14.57 0.51
CA LYS A 146 1.63 -15.73 -0.40
C LYS A 146 3.03 -16.12 -0.87
N ARG A 147 3.86 -15.11 -1.13
CA ARG A 147 5.27 -15.23 -1.53
C ARG A 147 6.09 -14.18 -0.81
N GLU A 148 6.94 -14.62 0.11
CA GLU A 148 7.88 -13.71 0.77
C GLU A 148 9.03 -13.38 -0.19
N PRO A 149 9.36 -12.10 -0.40
CA PRO A 149 10.60 -11.77 -1.09
C PRO A 149 11.79 -12.25 -0.25
N GLN A 150 12.87 -12.67 -0.91
CA GLN A 150 14.06 -13.18 -0.22
C GLN A 150 14.66 -12.17 0.75
N VAL A 151 14.55 -10.88 0.41
CA VAL A 151 15.02 -9.77 1.24
C VAL A 151 13.87 -8.77 1.38
N TRP A 152 13.61 -8.37 2.62
CA TRP A 152 12.64 -7.34 2.94
C TRP A 152 13.26 -6.31 3.86
N TYR A 153 13.07 -5.03 3.51
CA TYR A 153 13.43 -3.92 4.37
C TYR A 153 12.15 -3.18 4.75
N ASN A 154 11.89 -3.08 6.06
CA ASN A 154 10.82 -2.21 6.54
C ASN A 154 11.20 -0.74 6.30
N PRO A 155 10.23 0.17 6.23
CA PRO A 155 10.52 1.59 6.24
C PRO A 155 11.47 1.96 7.39
N ALA A 156 12.51 2.73 7.10
CA ALA A 156 13.31 3.33 8.16
C ALA A 156 12.39 4.23 8.99
N LEU A 157 12.38 4.12 10.31
CA LEU A 157 11.62 5.02 11.18
C LEU A 157 12.41 6.31 11.40
N PHE A 158 11.72 7.44 11.40
CA PHE A 158 12.34 8.71 11.73
C PHE A 158 12.93 8.66 13.15
N ARG A 159 14.19 9.09 13.27
CA ARG A 159 14.85 9.26 14.56
C ARG A 159 15.46 10.65 14.62
N ASP A 160 15.21 11.30 15.75
CA ASP A 160 15.81 12.57 16.08
C ASP A 160 17.32 12.44 16.35
N CYS A 161 18.02 13.57 16.39
CA CYS A 161 19.42 13.68 16.72
C CYS A 161 19.69 13.11 18.13
N GLN A 162 20.63 12.16 18.24
CA GLN A 162 21.02 11.65 19.56
C GLN A 162 21.87 12.69 20.33
N GLY A 163 21.34 13.22 21.44
CA GLY A 163 22.08 14.06 22.41
C GLY A 163 21.37 15.37 22.79
N GLY A 164 21.77 15.98 23.92
CA GLY A 164 21.16 17.21 24.49
C GLY A 164 21.24 18.48 23.63
N PHE A 165 21.85 18.41 22.44
CA PHE A 165 21.79 19.46 21.42
C PHE A 165 20.46 19.47 20.65
N GLY A 166 19.64 18.41 20.71
CA GLY A 166 18.28 18.37 20.16
C GLY A 166 17.35 19.38 20.86
N LEU A 167 17.43 19.49 22.18
CA LEU A 167 16.62 20.41 23.00
C LEU A 167 16.72 21.89 22.59
N PHE A 168 17.89 22.33 22.09
CA PHE A 168 18.06 23.73 21.67
C PHE A 168 17.37 24.02 20.33
N TRP A 169 17.36 23.05 19.42
CA TRP A 169 16.64 23.14 18.14
C TRP A 169 15.14 22.89 18.33
N ASP A 170 14.75 22.02 19.27
CA ASP A 170 13.35 21.80 19.66
C ASP A 170 12.69 23.10 20.13
N LEU A 171 13.41 23.93 20.90
CA LEU A 171 12.90 25.22 21.38
C LEU A 171 12.79 26.30 20.29
N LEU A 172 13.67 26.28 19.28
CA LEU A 172 13.63 27.21 18.15
C LEU A 172 12.59 26.80 17.08
N SER A 173 12.21 25.53 17.07
CA SER A 173 11.29 24.94 16.10
C SER A 173 9.81 25.26 16.34
N GLU A 174 9.43 25.86 17.47
CA GLU A 174 8.03 26.23 17.77
C GLU A 174 7.44 27.24 16.76
N PHE A 175 8.29 27.98 16.03
CA PHE A 175 7.89 28.92 14.98
C PHE A 175 8.43 28.56 13.57
N GLN A 176 9.05 27.39 13.41
CA GLN A 176 9.62 26.93 12.12
C GLN A 176 8.84 25.73 11.59
N GLY A 177 8.29 25.87 10.39
CA GLY A 177 7.68 24.74 9.68
C GLY A 177 8.72 24.00 8.87
N GLY A 178 8.57 22.68 8.80
CA GLY A 178 9.54 21.81 8.16
C GLY A 178 9.11 21.28 6.80
N ILE A 179 10.08 20.82 6.01
CA ILE A 179 9.80 20.04 4.82
C ILE A 179 9.54 18.57 5.18
N LEU A 180 8.44 18.07 4.62
CA LEU A 180 8.00 16.69 4.68
C LEU A 180 8.02 16.13 3.25
N ALA A 181 8.52 14.92 3.07
CA ALA A 181 8.48 14.20 1.80
C ALA A 181 7.35 13.17 1.85
N VAL A 182 6.29 13.38 1.09
CA VAL A 182 5.22 12.40 0.91
C VAL A 182 5.54 11.57 -0.32
N THR A 183 5.59 10.26 -0.17
CA THR A 183 5.74 9.37 -1.33
C THR A 183 4.39 8.76 -1.66
N SER A 184 4.00 8.78 -2.94
CA SER A 184 2.68 8.31 -3.35
C SER A 184 2.69 7.67 -4.74
N HIS A 185 1.96 6.56 -4.89
CA HIS A 185 1.71 5.92 -6.19
C HIS A 185 0.44 6.43 -6.88
N THR A 186 -0.26 7.43 -6.33
CA THR A 186 -1.50 7.97 -6.90
C THR A 186 -1.32 8.41 -8.36
N PRO A 187 -0.30 9.21 -8.74
CA PRO A 187 -0.12 9.61 -10.13
C PRO A 187 0.08 8.42 -11.08
N SER A 188 0.94 7.46 -10.71
CA SER A 188 1.21 6.25 -11.50
C SER A 188 -0.04 5.39 -11.66
N LEU A 189 -0.84 5.26 -10.59
CA LEU A 189 -2.09 4.51 -10.62
C LEU A 189 -3.12 5.16 -11.56
N LEU A 190 -3.36 6.47 -11.43
CA LEU A 190 -4.32 7.17 -12.28
C LEU A 190 -3.88 7.22 -13.75
N PHE A 191 -2.58 7.42 -13.99
CA PHE A 191 -2.02 7.40 -15.33
C PHE A 191 -2.19 6.03 -16.00
N ARG A 192 -1.95 4.93 -15.26
CA ARG A 192 -2.19 3.57 -15.78
C ARG A 192 -3.66 3.29 -16.08
N ILE A 193 -4.58 3.75 -15.23
CA ILE A 193 -6.02 3.65 -15.49
C ILE A 193 -6.36 4.33 -16.83
N LYS A 194 -5.81 5.52 -17.07
CA LYS A 194 -6.02 6.23 -18.35
C LYS A 194 -5.46 5.42 -19.53
N LEU A 195 -4.23 4.93 -19.44
CA LEU A 195 -3.63 4.11 -20.51
C LEU A 195 -4.45 2.86 -20.83
N GLU A 196 -4.90 2.12 -19.80
CA GLU A 196 -5.69 0.91 -20.00
C GLU A 196 -7.11 1.21 -20.51
N THR A 197 -7.67 2.37 -20.14
CA THR A 197 -8.94 2.84 -20.70
C THR A 197 -8.80 3.16 -22.20
N GLU A 198 -7.70 3.79 -22.59
CA GLU A 198 -7.41 4.10 -24.00
C GLU A 198 -7.14 2.83 -24.83
N SER A 199 -6.45 1.83 -24.27
CA SER A 199 -6.13 0.57 -24.95
C SER A 199 -7.36 -0.33 -25.13
N LEU A 200 -8.16 -0.50 -24.08
CA LEU A 200 -9.29 -1.45 -24.05
C LEU A 200 -10.62 -0.84 -24.50
N ARG A 201 -10.71 0.50 -24.64
CA ARG A 201 -11.93 1.28 -24.93
C ARG A 201 -13.06 1.16 -23.89
N LYS A 202 -13.00 0.19 -22.98
CA LYS A 202 -13.92 -0.01 -21.84
C LYS A 202 -13.19 -0.71 -20.70
N LEU A 203 -12.45 0.05 -19.91
CA LEU A 203 -11.84 -0.44 -18.68
C LEU A 203 -12.89 -0.50 -17.56
N GLU A 204 -13.03 -1.66 -16.93
CA GLU A 204 -13.81 -1.84 -15.71
C GLU A 204 -12.86 -2.19 -14.58
N LEU A 205 -12.75 -1.32 -13.58
CA LEU A 205 -11.99 -1.58 -12.36
C LEU A 205 -12.68 -2.58 -11.46
N THR A 206 -14.01 -2.70 -11.61
CA THR A 206 -14.85 -3.63 -10.86
C THR A 206 -15.81 -4.36 -11.77
N TYR A 207 -16.12 -5.62 -11.47
CA TYR A 207 -17.17 -6.39 -12.13
C TYR A 207 -18.26 -6.76 -11.12
N GLU A 208 -19.49 -6.99 -11.62
CA GLU A 208 -20.62 -7.41 -10.81
C GLU A 208 -20.81 -8.93 -10.92
N ALA A 209 -20.94 -9.61 -9.78
CA ALA A 209 -21.33 -11.02 -9.68
C ALA A 209 -22.21 -11.21 -8.45
N ASP A 210 -23.33 -11.94 -8.60
CA ASP A 210 -24.28 -12.23 -7.51
C ASP A 210 -24.76 -10.98 -6.75
N GLY A 211 -24.96 -9.86 -7.46
CA GLY A 211 -25.37 -8.57 -6.87
C GLY A 211 -24.29 -7.91 -6.00
N HIS A 212 -23.02 -8.29 -6.18
CA HIS A 212 -21.87 -7.76 -5.46
C HIS A 212 -20.79 -7.27 -6.44
N TYR A 213 -20.04 -6.25 -6.04
CA TYR A 213 -18.98 -5.65 -6.87
C TYR A 213 -17.62 -6.11 -6.39
N TYR A 214 -16.84 -6.69 -7.31
CA TYR A 214 -15.52 -7.23 -7.05
C TYR A 214 -14.47 -6.49 -7.86
N LEU A 215 -13.26 -6.40 -7.31
CA LEU A 215 -12.11 -5.83 -8.00
C LEU A 215 -11.75 -6.69 -9.23
N SER A 216 -11.64 -6.08 -10.40
CA SER A 216 -11.31 -6.82 -11.63
C SER A 216 -9.86 -7.29 -11.64
N ALA A 217 -9.58 -8.35 -12.41
CA ALA A 217 -8.22 -8.85 -12.60
C ALA A 217 -7.28 -7.77 -13.18
N ILE A 218 -7.78 -6.92 -14.08
CA ILE A 218 -7.03 -5.80 -14.66
C ILE A 218 -6.68 -4.78 -13.57
N ALA A 219 -7.67 -4.38 -12.75
CA ALA A 219 -7.44 -3.47 -11.64
C ALA A 219 -6.39 -4.00 -10.66
N LYS A 220 -6.47 -5.30 -10.32
CA LYS A 220 -5.52 -5.98 -9.44
C LYS A 220 -4.11 -6.07 -10.05
N ASN A 221 -3.99 -6.64 -11.25
CA ASN A 221 -2.71 -7.15 -11.77
C ASN A 221 -2.01 -6.21 -12.77
N ASP A 222 -2.76 -5.39 -13.50
CA ASP A 222 -2.23 -4.46 -14.51
C ASP A 222 -2.16 -3.02 -14.01
N ILE A 223 -3.00 -2.66 -13.05
CA ILE A 223 -3.06 -1.31 -12.50
C ILE A 223 -2.36 -1.26 -11.15
N MET A 224 -2.95 -1.88 -10.14
CA MET A 224 -2.48 -1.80 -8.75
C MET A 224 -1.09 -2.42 -8.57
N ARG A 225 -0.87 -3.65 -9.05
CA ARG A 225 0.45 -4.32 -8.97
C ARG A 225 1.54 -3.54 -9.70
N LYS A 226 1.29 -3.12 -10.95
CA LYS A 226 2.29 -2.40 -11.76
C LYS A 226 2.58 -1.02 -11.17
N ALA A 227 1.56 -0.26 -10.78
CA ALA A 227 1.74 1.04 -10.11
C ALA A 227 2.58 0.93 -8.83
N SER A 228 2.41 -0.14 -8.06
CA SER A 228 3.19 -0.37 -6.84
C SER A 228 4.66 -0.75 -7.08
N ASP A 229 5.02 -1.19 -8.29
CA ASP A 229 6.42 -1.52 -8.68
C ASP A 229 7.11 -0.34 -9.38
N ASP A 230 6.34 0.65 -9.85
CA ASP A 230 6.89 1.91 -10.38
C ASP A 230 7.52 2.74 -9.26
N TYR A 231 8.38 3.68 -9.62
CA TYR A 231 8.88 4.66 -8.66
C TYR A 231 7.73 5.54 -8.14
N PRO A 232 7.60 5.76 -6.82
CA PRO A 232 6.55 6.64 -6.29
C PRO A 232 6.86 8.10 -6.60
N TYR A 233 5.84 8.88 -6.92
CA TYR A 233 6.02 10.33 -7.02
C TYR A 233 6.28 10.92 -5.63
N ILE A 234 7.22 11.85 -5.53
CA ILE A 234 7.60 12.52 -4.29
C ILE A 234 7.00 13.91 -4.29
N TYR A 235 6.04 14.13 -3.39
CA TYR A 235 5.53 15.45 -3.07
C TYR A 235 6.33 16.04 -1.91
N PHE A 236 6.57 17.35 -1.96
CA PHE A 236 6.99 18.08 -0.76
C PHE A 236 5.79 18.77 -0.12
N ALA A 237 5.71 18.66 1.19
CA ALA A 237 4.74 19.37 2.01
C ALA A 237 5.47 20.20 3.07
N PHE A 238 4.86 21.31 3.45
CA PHE A 238 5.27 22.16 4.55
C PHE A 238 4.42 21.82 5.78
N GLY A 239 5.02 21.40 6.89
CA GLY A 239 4.24 20.94 8.04
C GLY A 239 4.96 21.01 9.37
N THR A 240 4.27 20.61 10.42
CA THR A 240 4.84 20.55 11.76
C THR A 240 6.00 19.54 11.82
N ASN A 241 7.09 19.92 12.47
CA ASN A 241 8.20 19.01 12.75
C ASN A 241 7.70 17.85 13.64
N PRO A 242 7.95 16.58 13.28
CA PRO A 242 7.51 15.43 14.07
C PRO A 242 8.00 15.44 15.52
N VAL A 243 9.18 16.02 15.80
CA VAL A 243 9.69 16.15 17.16
C VAL A 243 8.82 17.10 17.98
N VAL A 244 8.45 18.25 17.41
CA VAL A 244 7.52 19.21 18.04
C VAL A 244 6.16 18.57 18.29
N ALA A 245 5.64 17.84 17.29
CA ALA A 245 4.37 17.11 17.42
C ALA A 245 4.44 16.13 18.60
N LYS A 246 5.51 15.33 18.70
CA LYS A 246 5.72 14.37 19.78
C LYS A 246 5.87 15.02 21.15
N THR A 247 6.65 16.10 21.26
CA THR A 247 6.83 16.85 22.52
C THR A 247 5.51 17.42 23.05
N HIS A 248 4.59 17.79 22.16
CA HIS A 248 3.27 18.29 22.51
C HIS A 248 2.19 17.19 22.60
N GLY A 249 2.56 15.91 22.48
CA GLY A 249 1.62 14.80 22.52
C GLY A 249 0.60 14.79 21.37
N LEU A 250 0.95 15.38 20.22
CA LEU A 250 0.09 15.42 19.04
C LEU A 250 0.20 14.11 18.25
N GLU A 251 -0.78 13.23 18.40
CA GLU A 251 -0.92 12.01 17.60
C GLU A 251 -1.15 12.32 16.11
N VAL A 252 -1.85 13.41 15.83
CA VAL A 252 -2.11 13.92 14.48
C VAL A 252 -1.64 15.37 14.37
N TYR A 253 -0.84 15.65 13.35
CA TYR A 253 -0.26 16.97 13.10
C TYR A 253 -0.53 17.47 11.67
N PRO A 254 -0.52 18.80 11.43
CA PRO A 254 -0.88 19.37 10.15
C PRO A 254 0.29 19.40 9.16
N GLY A 255 -0.04 19.27 7.87
CA GLY A 255 0.82 19.55 6.73
C GLY A 255 0.07 20.29 5.62
N PHE A 256 0.80 20.98 4.76
CA PHE A 256 0.24 21.81 3.69
C PHE A 256 1.07 21.66 2.42
N THR A 257 0.39 21.54 1.28
CA THR A 257 1.05 21.43 -0.03
C THR A 257 0.13 21.95 -1.13
N PHE A 258 0.49 21.70 -2.39
CA PHE A 258 -0.26 22.06 -3.58
C PHE A 258 -0.64 20.82 -4.39
N ASP A 259 -1.78 20.89 -5.07
CA ASP A 259 -2.24 19.90 -6.07
C ASP A 259 -1.51 20.07 -7.41
N THR A 260 -0.17 20.21 -7.38
CA THR A 260 0.65 20.34 -8.58
C THR A 260 2.15 20.20 -8.23
N VAL A 261 2.99 20.17 -9.26
CA VAL A 261 4.45 20.21 -9.11
C VAL A 261 4.87 21.52 -8.45
N THR A 262 5.60 21.44 -7.35
CA THR A 262 6.17 22.63 -6.68
C THR A 262 7.54 22.97 -7.24
N LYS A 263 7.96 24.23 -7.10
CA LYS A 263 9.30 24.69 -7.49
C LYS A 263 10.40 23.88 -6.82
N GLU A 264 10.21 23.56 -5.54
CA GLU A 264 11.17 22.81 -4.74
C GLU A 264 11.37 21.40 -5.32
N VAL A 265 10.29 20.67 -5.64
CA VAL A 265 10.37 19.35 -6.27
C VAL A 265 11.01 19.45 -7.66
N GLN A 266 10.55 20.40 -8.51
CA GLN A 266 11.08 20.56 -9.87
C GLN A 266 12.60 20.79 -9.88
N SER A 267 13.11 21.59 -8.94
CA SER A 267 14.53 21.95 -8.88
C SER A 267 15.47 20.77 -8.62
N VAL A 268 14.99 19.70 -7.98
CA VAL A 268 15.78 18.52 -7.62
C VAL A 268 15.27 17.24 -8.27
N CYS A 269 14.22 17.30 -9.09
CA CYS A 269 13.45 16.14 -9.53
C CYS A 269 14.32 15.00 -10.08
N HIS A 270 15.17 15.27 -11.07
CA HIS A 270 16.05 14.28 -11.70
C HIS A 270 17.14 13.71 -10.78
N GLN A 271 17.27 14.23 -9.56
CA GLN A 271 18.19 13.73 -8.55
C GLN A 271 17.49 12.81 -7.54
N ILE A 272 16.15 12.84 -7.46
CA ILE A 272 15.36 12.12 -6.46
C ILE A 272 14.27 11.21 -7.06
N MET A 273 14.00 11.31 -8.37
CA MET A 273 13.00 10.56 -9.12
C MET A 273 13.53 10.27 -10.53
N THR A 274 12.84 9.40 -11.28
CA THR A 274 13.26 9.08 -12.66
C THR A 274 12.87 10.18 -13.64
N ASP A 275 13.49 10.19 -14.82
CA ASP A 275 13.17 11.14 -15.90
C ASP A 275 11.69 11.11 -16.29
N TYR A 276 11.04 9.94 -16.16
CA TYR A 276 9.64 9.76 -16.48
C TYR A 276 8.74 10.62 -15.59
N GLU A 277 8.91 10.53 -14.25
CA GLU A 277 8.14 11.34 -13.31
C GLU A 277 8.45 12.83 -13.41
N CYS A 278 9.65 13.20 -13.88
CA CYS A 278 10.10 14.58 -13.93
C CYS A 278 9.72 15.34 -15.19
N SER A 279 9.64 14.66 -16.33
CA SER A 279 9.57 15.34 -17.63
C SER A 279 8.38 14.93 -18.50
N SER A 280 7.67 13.83 -18.19
CA SER A 280 6.53 13.37 -19.02
C SER A 280 5.31 14.28 -18.83
N PRO A 281 4.93 15.12 -19.82
CA PRO A 281 3.81 16.05 -19.65
C PRO A 281 2.48 15.34 -19.38
N ASP A 282 2.30 14.16 -19.97
CA ASP A 282 1.10 13.35 -19.77
C ASP A 282 1.01 12.81 -18.33
N PHE A 283 2.13 12.42 -17.73
CA PHE A 283 2.19 11.97 -16.34
C PHE A 283 1.98 13.13 -15.36
N LEU A 284 2.60 14.29 -15.61
CA LEU A 284 2.54 15.44 -14.72
C LEU A 284 1.10 15.97 -14.50
N ASN A 285 0.18 15.70 -15.43
CA ASN A 285 -1.24 16.04 -15.31
C ASN A 285 -2.00 15.23 -14.24
N TYR A 286 -1.40 14.15 -13.72
CA TYR A 286 -1.99 13.29 -12.68
C TYR A 286 -1.45 13.59 -11.28
N ILE A 287 -0.64 14.65 -11.14
CA ILE A 287 -0.09 15.09 -9.86
C ILE A 287 -1.16 15.91 -9.13
N GLU A 288 -1.97 15.21 -8.34
CA GLU A 288 -3.04 15.78 -7.54
C GLU A 288 -3.27 14.91 -6.29
N PHE A 289 -3.50 15.53 -5.13
CA PHE A 289 -3.88 14.80 -3.93
C PHE A 289 -5.37 14.46 -3.94
N ASN A 290 -5.69 13.24 -3.56
CA ASN A 290 -7.06 12.77 -3.41
C ASN A 290 -7.14 11.63 -2.36
N ASP A 291 -8.30 10.99 -2.25
CA ASP A 291 -8.55 9.96 -1.23
C ASP A 291 -7.67 8.71 -1.40
N ILE A 292 -7.03 8.49 -2.56
CA ILE A 292 -6.04 7.42 -2.77
C ILE A 292 -4.80 7.66 -1.90
N ASP A 293 -4.44 8.92 -1.66
CA ASP A 293 -3.28 9.31 -0.84
C ASP A 293 -3.50 9.11 0.66
N ILE A 294 -4.71 8.75 1.10
CA ILE A 294 -4.94 8.38 2.50
C ILE A 294 -4.12 7.12 2.81
N GLY A 295 -3.26 7.25 3.83
CA GLY A 295 -2.26 6.31 4.29
C GLY A 295 -0.91 6.41 3.58
N ALA A 296 -0.73 7.33 2.62
CA ALA A 296 0.57 7.54 1.99
C ALA A 296 1.63 7.91 3.05
N PRO A 297 2.84 7.32 2.98
CA PRO A 297 3.86 7.55 3.98
C PRO A 297 4.53 8.92 3.80
N VAL A 298 4.78 9.55 4.94
CA VAL A 298 5.42 10.85 5.09
C VAL A 298 6.77 10.66 5.77
N TYR A 299 7.84 11.12 5.13
CA TYR A 299 9.20 11.01 5.60
C TYR A 299 9.80 12.38 5.91
N THR A 300 10.76 12.41 6.83
CA THR A 300 11.58 13.59 7.06
C THR A 300 12.94 13.23 7.64
N ALA A 301 13.83 14.22 7.73
CA ALA A 301 15.10 14.21 8.44
C ALA A 301 15.33 15.59 9.05
N LEU A 302 16.09 15.68 10.13
CA LEU A 302 16.44 16.94 10.79
C LEU A 302 17.93 17.26 10.68
N PRO A 303 18.34 18.54 10.75
CA PRO A 303 19.74 18.91 10.85
C PRO A 303 20.29 18.62 12.26
N CYS A 304 21.34 17.82 12.34
CA CYS A 304 22.10 17.49 13.55
C CYS A 304 23.48 18.19 13.52
N GLY A 305 23.48 19.52 13.52
CA GLY A 305 24.68 20.33 13.41
C GLY A 305 25.32 20.24 12.03
N SER A 306 26.39 19.44 11.89
CA SER A 306 27.08 19.22 10.60
C SER A 306 26.61 17.98 9.84
N SER A 307 25.64 17.24 10.40
CA SER A 307 25.09 16.01 9.82
C SER A 307 23.57 16.07 9.80
N CYS A 308 22.92 15.08 9.19
CA CYS A 308 21.46 14.94 9.22
C CYS A 308 21.08 13.77 10.12
N SER A 309 19.90 13.86 10.72
CA SER A 309 19.26 12.77 11.45
C SER A 309 18.90 11.64 10.49
N GLN A 310 18.46 10.50 11.03
CA GLN A 310 18.00 9.40 10.21
C GLN A 310 16.74 9.80 9.44
N PHE A 311 16.84 9.84 8.12
CA PHE A 311 15.68 9.98 7.26
C PHE A 311 14.79 8.75 7.41
N GLY A 312 13.52 8.99 7.72
CA GLY A 312 12.60 7.91 7.98
C GLY A 312 11.15 8.35 8.05
N LEU A 313 10.27 7.36 8.14
CA LEU A 313 8.82 7.47 8.26
C LEU A 313 8.51 8.23 9.54
N ALA A 314 7.90 9.40 9.34
CA ALA A 314 7.48 10.33 10.37
C ALA A 314 5.96 10.37 10.53
N GLY A 315 5.21 9.90 9.53
CA GLY A 315 3.76 9.83 9.60
C GLY A 315 3.11 9.14 8.41
N LEU A 316 1.80 9.00 8.50
CA LEU A 316 0.91 8.50 7.45
C LEU A 316 -0.18 9.54 7.23
N ILE A 317 -0.55 9.82 5.98
CA ILE A 317 -1.66 10.74 5.69
C ILE A 317 -2.96 10.15 6.23
N LEU A 318 -3.55 10.78 7.23
CA LEU A 318 -4.85 10.42 7.79
C LEU A 318 -6.00 11.02 6.96
N GLY A 319 -5.80 12.20 6.39
CA GLY A 319 -6.84 12.85 5.59
C GLY A 319 -6.31 13.98 4.74
N VAL A 320 -7.03 14.23 3.64
CA VAL A 320 -6.73 15.25 2.65
C VAL A 320 -7.93 16.20 2.57
N SER A 321 -7.68 17.50 2.53
CA SER A 321 -8.74 18.50 2.36
C SER A 321 -8.22 19.68 1.56
N ARG A 322 -9.05 20.28 0.73
CA ARG A 322 -8.67 21.51 -0.01
C ARG A 322 -9.15 22.71 0.77
N ILE A 323 -8.25 23.66 1.01
CA ILE A 323 -8.53 24.91 1.71
C ILE A 323 -8.12 26.09 0.84
N THR A 324 -8.91 27.16 0.88
CA THR A 324 -8.58 28.40 0.17
C THR A 324 -8.18 29.46 1.18
N ILE A 325 -6.92 29.88 1.16
CA ILE A 325 -6.40 30.93 2.02
C ILE A 325 -5.97 32.11 1.15
N LYS A 326 -6.56 33.28 1.38
CA LYS A 326 -6.23 34.52 0.64
C LYS A 326 -6.27 34.35 -0.89
N GLY A 327 -7.22 33.55 -1.39
CA GLY A 327 -7.39 33.25 -2.81
C GLY A 327 -6.43 32.20 -3.38
N LEU A 328 -5.53 31.63 -2.57
CA LEU A 328 -4.66 30.52 -2.93
C LEU A 328 -5.28 29.20 -2.46
N GLN A 329 -5.41 28.24 -3.37
CA GLN A 329 -5.87 26.89 -3.05
C GLN A 329 -4.68 26.05 -2.57
N LEU A 330 -4.80 25.51 -1.36
CA LEU A 330 -3.83 24.63 -0.73
C LEU A 330 -4.47 23.28 -0.44
N VAL A 331 -3.63 22.26 -0.38
CA VAL A 331 -3.97 20.95 0.14
C VAL A 331 -3.55 20.93 1.60
N TYR A 332 -4.52 20.72 2.49
CA TYR A 332 -4.33 20.45 3.90
C TYR A 332 -4.25 18.94 4.13
N LEU A 333 -3.19 18.53 4.81
CA LEU A 333 -2.92 17.15 5.18
C LEU A 333 -3.04 17.01 6.69
N ARG A 334 -3.81 16.03 7.14
CA ARG A 334 -3.75 15.52 8.51
C ARG A 334 -2.80 14.33 8.51
N ILE A 335 -1.77 14.35 9.35
CA ILE A 335 -0.72 13.33 9.34
C ILE A 335 -0.70 12.67 10.71
N ALA A 336 -0.93 11.37 10.78
CA ALA A 336 -0.85 10.60 12.02
C ALA A 336 0.58 10.06 12.22
N GLN A 337 1.07 10.04 13.45
CA GLN A 337 2.35 9.41 13.77
C GLN A 337 2.31 7.89 13.47
N PRO A 338 3.41 7.27 13.02
CA PRO A 338 3.48 5.82 12.78
C PRO A 338 3.79 5.09 14.11
N PRO A 339 3.71 3.74 14.14
CA PRO A 339 4.25 2.99 15.26
C PRO A 339 5.72 3.35 15.53
N SER A 340 6.08 3.48 16.79
CA SER A 340 7.43 3.89 17.20
C SER A 340 8.51 2.84 16.88
N GLN A 341 8.11 1.57 16.70
CA GLN A 341 8.90 0.47 16.18
C GLN A 341 8.03 -0.55 15.44
N PHE A 342 8.62 -1.34 14.54
CA PHE A 342 7.93 -2.44 13.85
C PHE A 342 8.12 -3.78 14.57
N THR A 343 7.69 -3.82 15.83
CA THR A 343 7.52 -5.05 16.62
C THR A 343 6.03 -5.26 16.91
N THR A 344 5.61 -6.47 17.26
CA THR A 344 4.19 -6.73 17.57
C THR A 344 3.69 -5.85 18.71
N ASN A 345 4.48 -5.64 19.77
CA ASN A 345 4.07 -4.81 20.91
C ASN A 345 3.87 -3.33 20.54
N HIS A 346 4.81 -2.73 19.80
CA HIS A 346 4.71 -1.32 19.43
C HIS A 346 3.59 -1.06 18.40
N ILE A 347 3.24 -2.05 17.57
CA ILE A 347 2.05 -1.99 16.71
C ILE A 347 0.77 -2.00 17.56
N ILE A 348 0.73 -2.81 18.63
CA ILE A 348 -0.40 -2.84 19.57
C ILE A 348 -0.52 -1.52 20.33
N GLU A 349 0.59 -0.93 20.77
CA GLU A 349 0.60 0.38 21.44
C GLU A 349 0.06 1.47 20.53
N TRP A 350 0.56 1.54 19.29
CA TRP A 350 0.03 2.45 18.29
C TRP A 350 -1.47 2.24 18.03
N ALA A 351 -1.93 1.00 17.97
CA ALA A 351 -3.36 0.71 17.82
C ALA A 351 -4.20 1.19 19.02
N LYS A 352 -3.63 1.23 20.23
CA LYS A 352 -4.30 1.79 21.41
C LYS A 352 -4.37 3.31 21.35
N GLU A 353 -3.28 3.97 20.95
CA GLU A 353 -3.21 5.42 20.73
C GLU A 353 -4.24 5.85 19.68
N MET A 354 -4.31 5.14 18.55
CA MET A 354 -5.28 5.38 17.48
C MET A 354 -6.71 4.88 17.80
N ASN A 355 -6.96 4.38 19.03
CA ASN A 355 -8.25 3.87 19.50
C ASN A 355 -8.85 2.72 18.66
N VAL A 356 -8.02 1.87 18.07
CA VAL A 356 -8.41 0.74 17.19
C VAL A 356 -7.92 -0.62 17.68
N TYR A 357 -7.46 -0.69 18.94
CA TYR A 357 -6.95 -1.92 19.55
C TYR A 357 -7.97 -3.06 19.55
N ASP A 358 -9.23 -2.79 19.93
CA ASP A 358 -10.27 -3.82 19.96
C ASP A 358 -10.51 -4.43 18.58
N THR A 359 -10.52 -3.57 17.55
CA THR A 359 -10.65 -3.96 16.14
C THR A 359 -9.45 -4.81 15.69
N LEU A 360 -8.22 -4.42 16.07
CA LEU A 360 -7.02 -5.21 15.82
C LEU A 360 -7.05 -6.56 16.55
N ASN A 361 -7.55 -6.59 17.79
CA ASN A 361 -7.64 -7.82 18.59
C ASN A 361 -8.60 -8.84 17.96
N VAL A 362 -9.73 -8.39 17.41
CA VAL A 362 -10.63 -9.25 16.62
C VAL A 362 -9.90 -9.86 15.42
N LEU A 363 -9.08 -9.06 14.72
CA LEU A 363 -8.27 -9.54 13.59
C LEU A 363 -7.16 -10.52 14.03
N PHE A 364 -6.60 -10.37 15.24
CA PHE A 364 -5.66 -11.35 15.78
C PHE A 364 -6.31 -12.69 16.08
N GLU A 365 -7.49 -12.70 16.70
CA GLU A 365 -8.23 -13.94 16.95
C GLU A 365 -8.64 -14.61 15.63
N ALA A 366 -9.10 -13.85 14.65
CA ALA A 366 -9.34 -14.34 13.30
C ALA A 366 -8.08 -14.93 12.65
N GLY A 367 -6.94 -14.26 12.79
CA GLY A 367 -5.66 -14.75 12.29
C GLY A 367 -5.20 -16.06 12.95
N LYS A 368 -5.50 -16.28 14.23
CA LYS A 368 -5.23 -17.56 14.93
C LYS A 368 -6.12 -18.67 14.38
N LYS A 369 -7.42 -18.41 14.18
CA LYS A 369 -8.35 -19.37 13.57
C LYS A 369 -7.91 -19.75 12.15
N PHE A 370 -7.56 -18.77 11.33
CA PHE A 370 -7.01 -18.98 9.98
C PHE A 370 -5.80 -19.91 9.99
N LYS A 371 -4.78 -19.61 10.80
CA LYS A 371 -3.56 -20.44 10.87
C LYS A 371 -3.86 -21.87 11.32
N LYS A 372 -4.76 -22.03 12.29
CA LYS A 372 -5.18 -23.34 12.78
C LYS A 372 -5.93 -24.12 11.69
N ALA A 373 -6.86 -23.49 10.98
CA ALA A 373 -7.60 -24.11 9.89
C ALA A 373 -6.68 -24.55 8.74
N VAL A 374 -5.70 -23.72 8.38
CA VAL A 374 -4.68 -24.09 7.38
C VAL A 374 -3.92 -25.33 7.83
N SER A 375 -3.50 -25.41 9.09
CA SER A 375 -2.81 -26.59 9.64
C SER A 375 -3.69 -27.84 9.61
N ASP A 376 -4.93 -27.74 10.09
CA ASP A 376 -5.86 -28.88 10.19
C ASP A 376 -6.23 -29.42 8.80
N LEU A 377 -6.52 -28.53 7.84
CA LEU A 377 -6.85 -28.91 6.47
C LEU A 377 -5.66 -29.50 5.69
N SER A 378 -4.44 -29.06 5.99
CA SER A 378 -3.23 -29.53 5.29
C SER A 378 -2.89 -30.99 5.60
N VAL A 379 -3.59 -31.62 6.56
CA VAL A 379 -3.54 -33.07 6.80
C VAL A 379 -4.20 -33.86 5.66
N ALA A 380 -5.23 -33.29 5.02
CA ALA A 380 -6.04 -33.97 4.00
C ALA A 380 -5.91 -33.36 2.60
N PHE A 381 -5.51 -32.09 2.50
CA PHE A 381 -5.40 -31.33 1.25
C PHE A 381 -3.98 -30.78 1.05
N PRO A 382 -3.54 -30.59 -0.20
CA PRO A 382 -2.33 -29.81 -0.48
C PRO A 382 -2.37 -28.44 0.22
N GLN A 383 -1.22 -28.01 0.75
CA GLN A 383 -1.08 -26.77 1.52
C GLN A 383 -1.70 -25.54 0.83
N PHE A 384 -1.56 -25.43 -0.49
CA PHE A 384 -2.11 -24.29 -1.24
C PHE A 384 -3.65 -24.30 -1.28
N ILE A 385 -4.27 -25.47 -1.36
CA ILE A 385 -5.73 -25.63 -1.32
C ILE A 385 -6.24 -25.32 0.08
N ALA A 386 -5.60 -25.88 1.12
CA ALA A 386 -5.92 -25.57 2.51
C ALA A 386 -5.83 -24.06 2.80
N THR A 387 -4.80 -23.41 2.26
CA THR A 387 -4.61 -21.95 2.37
C THR A 387 -5.71 -21.19 1.64
N ALA A 388 -5.96 -21.48 0.36
CA ALA A 388 -6.99 -20.81 -0.42
C ALA A 388 -8.38 -20.98 0.20
N ALA A 389 -8.73 -22.19 0.61
CA ALA A 389 -9.99 -22.48 1.29
C ALA A 389 -10.11 -21.73 2.62
N SER A 390 -9.03 -21.60 3.39
CA SER A 390 -9.04 -20.81 4.62
C SER A 390 -9.15 -19.29 4.36
N LEU A 391 -8.68 -18.79 3.21
CA LEU A 391 -8.88 -17.39 2.80
C LEU A 391 -10.33 -17.09 2.38
N TYR A 392 -11.12 -18.11 2.04
CA TYR A 392 -12.52 -17.96 1.68
C TYR A 392 -13.38 -17.50 2.87
N VAL A 393 -12.98 -17.81 4.10
CA VAL A 393 -13.81 -17.65 5.30
C VAL A 393 -13.64 -16.27 5.93
N ALA A 394 -14.74 -15.70 6.43
CA ALA A 394 -14.75 -14.49 7.25
C ALA A 394 -14.54 -14.83 8.75
N TRP A 395 -13.32 -15.19 9.14
CA TRP A 395 -12.97 -15.67 10.49
C TRP A 395 -13.31 -14.71 11.65
N VAL A 396 -13.53 -13.44 11.33
CA VAL A 396 -13.96 -12.40 12.28
C VAL A 396 -15.44 -12.54 12.68
N GLU A 397 -16.27 -13.23 11.90
CA GLU A 397 -17.72 -13.37 12.12
C GLU A 397 -18.13 -14.76 12.63
N VAL A 398 -17.34 -15.78 12.33
CA VAL A 398 -17.72 -17.19 12.60
C VAL A 398 -16.89 -17.81 13.73
N SER A 399 -17.45 -18.83 14.36
CA SER A 399 -16.69 -19.72 15.26
C SER A 399 -15.61 -20.49 14.49
N TYR A 400 -14.68 -21.13 15.22
CA TYR A 400 -13.66 -21.95 14.56
C TYR A 400 -14.28 -23.13 13.82
N GLU A 401 -15.25 -23.80 14.44
CA GLU A 401 -15.90 -25.02 13.96
C GLU A 401 -16.75 -24.75 12.72
N GLU A 402 -17.53 -23.67 12.72
CA GLU A 402 -18.32 -23.26 11.56
C GLU A 402 -17.42 -22.85 10.39
N GLY A 403 -16.38 -22.04 10.66
CA GLY A 403 -15.44 -21.61 9.63
C GLY A 403 -14.60 -22.76 9.07
N LEU A 404 -14.20 -23.73 9.90
CA LEU A 404 -13.48 -24.92 9.45
C LEU A 404 -14.36 -25.76 8.52
N LYS A 405 -15.64 -25.94 8.83
CA LYS A 405 -16.57 -26.66 7.96
C LYS A 405 -16.73 -25.97 6.60
N GLU A 406 -16.90 -24.65 6.59
CA GLU A 406 -16.97 -23.85 5.36
C GLU A 406 -15.67 -23.99 4.52
N ALA A 407 -14.51 -23.92 5.18
CA ALA A 407 -13.23 -24.11 4.51
C ALA A 407 -13.03 -25.56 4.01
N GLU A 408 -13.49 -26.58 4.73
CA GLU A 408 -13.43 -27.98 4.28
C GLU A 408 -14.28 -28.22 3.02
N GLU A 409 -15.49 -27.66 2.98
CA GLU A 409 -16.36 -27.72 1.79
C GLU A 409 -15.66 -27.06 0.60
N ARG A 410 -15.11 -25.85 0.80
CA ARG A 410 -14.38 -25.15 -0.26
C ARG A 410 -13.11 -25.88 -0.69
N ALA A 411 -12.38 -26.51 0.24
CA ALA A 411 -11.17 -27.27 -0.08
C ALA A 411 -11.46 -28.48 -0.98
N LYS A 412 -12.60 -29.16 -0.78
CA LYS A 412 -13.04 -30.25 -1.65
C LYS A 412 -13.33 -29.75 -3.06
N GLU A 413 -14.11 -28.67 -3.19
CA GLU A 413 -14.40 -28.05 -4.48
C GLU A 413 -13.13 -27.61 -5.22
N LEU A 414 -12.22 -26.91 -4.52
CA LEU A 414 -10.95 -26.45 -5.09
C LEU A 414 -10.07 -27.61 -5.56
N LYS A 415 -10.07 -28.74 -4.84
CA LYS A 415 -9.35 -29.94 -5.25
C LYS A 415 -9.94 -30.56 -6.50
N GLU A 416 -11.26 -30.69 -6.57
CA GLU A 416 -11.94 -31.24 -7.73
C GLU A 416 -11.70 -30.40 -9.00
N ILE A 417 -11.82 -29.07 -8.90
CA ILE A 417 -11.55 -28.19 -10.06
C ILE A 417 -10.06 -28.20 -10.44
N TYR A 418 -9.14 -28.24 -9.46
CA TYR A 418 -7.70 -28.35 -9.71
C TYR A 418 -7.38 -29.61 -10.52
N GLU A 419 -7.84 -30.77 -10.04
CA GLU A 419 -7.59 -32.06 -10.70
C GLU A 419 -8.21 -32.09 -12.09
N LYS A 420 -9.40 -31.51 -12.26
CA LYS A 420 -10.07 -31.43 -13.56
C LYS A 420 -9.29 -30.57 -14.56
N VAL A 421 -8.88 -29.36 -14.18
CA VAL A 421 -8.12 -28.45 -15.08
C VAL A 421 -6.76 -29.04 -15.45
N VAL A 422 -6.03 -29.60 -14.48
CA VAL A 422 -4.73 -30.23 -14.76
C VAL A 422 -4.88 -31.41 -15.71
N ASN A 423 -5.90 -32.26 -15.52
CA ASN A 423 -6.15 -33.39 -16.41
C ASN A 423 -6.60 -32.96 -17.81
N GLU A 424 -7.40 -31.89 -17.93
CA GLU A 424 -7.89 -31.38 -19.21
C GLU A 424 -6.76 -30.77 -20.05
N LEU A 425 -5.88 -29.98 -19.42
CA LEU A 425 -4.79 -29.30 -20.12
C LEU A 425 -3.57 -30.19 -20.32
N ALA A 426 -3.08 -30.85 -19.28
CA ALA A 426 -1.85 -31.64 -19.35
C ALA A 426 -2.07 -33.08 -19.83
N GLY A 427 -3.30 -33.59 -19.78
CA GLY A 427 -3.63 -34.94 -20.22
C GLY A 427 -2.89 -36.05 -19.45
N LYS A 428 -2.87 -37.25 -20.04
CA LYS A 428 -2.20 -38.43 -19.47
C LYS A 428 -0.73 -38.48 -19.90
N PRO A 429 0.17 -39.03 -19.05
CA PRO A 429 1.57 -39.21 -19.41
C PRO A 429 1.74 -40.08 -20.65
N PRO A 430 2.64 -39.72 -21.59
CA PRO A 430 3.09 -40.62 -22.64
C PRO A 430 3.92 -41.78 -22.04
N SER A 431 4.21 -42.80 -22.85
CA SER A 431 5.01 -43.94 -22.40
C SER A 431 6.42 -43.49 -22.00
N ILE A 432 6.88 -43.91 -20.81
CA ILE A 432 8.22 -43.60 -20.30
C ILE A 432 9.37 -44.14 -21.17
N THR A 433 9.05 -45.06 -22.09
CA THR A 433 10.00 -45.58 -23.09
C THR A 433 10.42 -44.52 -24.10
N ASP A 434 9.61 -43.47 -24.29
CA ASP A 434 9.99 -42.28 -25.02
C ASP A 434 10.32 -41.16 -24.03
N ARG A 435 11.59 -41.15 -23.60
CA ARG A 435 12.06 -40.24 -22.55
C ARG A 435 11.91 -38.77 -22.95
N TYR A 436 12.09 -38.46 -24.24
CA TYR A 436 11.97 -37.10 -24.75
C TYR A 436 10.53 -36.58 -24.61
N LEU A 437 9.54 -37.35 -25.10
CA LEU A 437 8.14 -36.98 -24.99
C LEU A 437 7.65 -36.94 -23.53
N TYR A 438 8.17 -37.83 -22.68
CA TYR A 438 7.85 -37.83 -21.26
C TYR A 438 8.38 -36.58 -20.54
N ASP A 439 9.63 -36.18 -20.84
CA ASP A 439 10.25 -35.00 -20.24
C ASP A 439 9.51 -33.72 -20.68
N GLU A 440 9.17 -33.58 -21.98
CA GLU A 440 8.37 -32.45 -22.48
C GLU A 440 6.98 -32.38 -21.84
N TRP A 441 6.30 -33.52 -21.73
CA TRP A 441 5.01 -33.60 -21.05
C TRP A 441 5.12 -33.20 -19.58
N TYR A 442 6.15 -33.67 -18.88
CA TYR A 442 6.34 -33.38 -17.45
C TYR A 442 6.61 -31.90 -17.20
N GLU A 443 7.42 -31.26 -18.05
CA GLU A 443 7.66 -29.81 -18.00
C GLU A 443 6.38 -29.01 -18.25
N PHE A 444 5.59 -29.39 -19.27
CA PHE A 444 4.31 -28.75 -19.53
C PHE A 444 3.31 -28.94 -18.39
N LYS A 445 3.15 -30.17 -17.88
CA LYS A 445 2.31 -30.45 -16.72
C LYS A 445 2.71 -29.61 -15.51
N THR A 446 4.02 -29.51 -15.24
CA THR A 446 4.52 -28.72 -14.12
C THR A 446 4.19 -27.24 -14.28
N ARG A 447 4.27 -26.68 -15.50
CA ARG A 447 3.82 -25.30 -15.79
C ARG A 447 2.35 -25.12 -15.52
N VAL A 448 1.49 -26.02 -16.02
CA VAL A 448 0.05 -26.01 -15.75
C VAL A 448 -0.22 -26.05 -14.24
N GLU A 449 0.35 -27.01 -13.51
CA GLU A 449 0.14 -27.15 -12.06
C GLU A 449 0.58 -25.90 -11.29
N ASN A 450 1.70 -25.27 -11.69
CA ASN A 450 2.15 -24.02 -11.09
C ASN A 450 1.17 -22.86 -11.34
N CYS A 451 0.69 -22.71 -12.58
CA CYS A 451 -0.31 -21.70 -12.94
C CYS A 451 -1.63 -21.89 -12.17
N VAL A 452 -2.19 -23.10 -12.18
CA VAL A 452 -3.45 -23.42 -11.47
C VAL A 452 -3.31 -23.11 -9.97
N ARG A 453 -2.20 -23.52 -9.36
CA ARG A 453 -1.92 -23.25 -7.94
C ARG A 453 -1.91 -21.75 -7.63
N GLU A 454 -1.23 -20.96 -8.46
CA GLU A 454 -1.12 -19.51 -8.28
C GLU A 454 -2.48 -18.84 -8.40
N ILE A 455 -3.24 -19.18 -9.44
CA ILE A 455 -4.57 -18.63 -9.68
C ILE A 455 -5.53 -18.98 -8.53
N ILE A 456 -5.52 -20.22 -8.02
CA ILE A 456 -6.37 -20.62 -6.88
C ILE A 456 -6.04 -19.82 -5.61
N LEU A 457 -4.75 -19.61 -5.31
CA LEU A 457 -4.32 -18.79 -4.18
C LEU A 457 -4.67 -17.31 -4.37
N GLU A 458 -4.73 -16.85 -5.62
CA GLU A 458 -5.10 -15.49 -5.99
C GLU A 458 -6.59 -15.21 -5.96
N ASN A 459 -7.40 -16.20 -6.30
CA ASN A 459 -8.85 -16.11 -6.32
C ASN A 459 -9.47 -17.36 -5.66
N PRO A 460 -9.62 -17.37 -4.33
CA PRO A 460 -10.25 -18.48 -3.61
C PRO A 460 -11.68 -18.79 -4.04
N ASN A 461 -12.38 -17.85 -4.69
CA ASN A 461 -13.75 -18.01 -5.18
C ASN A 461 -13.81 -18.53 -6.63
N ILE A 462 -12.67 -18.83 -7.25
CA ILE A 462 -12.62 -19.14 -8.68
C ILE A 462 -13.50 -20.34 -9.06
N THR A 463 -14.15 -20.23 -10.22
CA THR A 463 -14.92 -21.30 -10.85
C THR A 463 -14.06 -22.14 -11.78
N TYR A 464 -14.58 -23.29 -12.20
CA TYR A 464 -13.89 -24.16 -13.16
C TYR A 464 -13.55 -23.44 -14.48
N GLU A 465 -14.53 -22.75 -15.08
CA GLU A 465 -14.37 -22.12 -16.39
C GLU A 465 -13.36 -20.95 -16.34
N GLU A 466 -13.40 -20.15 -15.27
CA GLU A 466 -12.43 -19.08 -15.05
C GLU A 466 -11.02 -19.62 -14.85
N LEU A 467 -10.88 -20.69 -14.06
CA LEU A 467 -9.59 -21.32 -13.79
C LEU A 467 -8.98 -21.91 -15.07
N LEU A 468 -9.79 -22.59 -15.89
CA LEU A 468 -9.35 -23.15 -17.17
C LEU A 468 -8.81 -22.06 -18.09
N ASN A 469 -9.62 -21.03 -18.37
CA ASN A 469 -9.25 -19.93 -19.28
C ASN A 469 -8.02 -19.15 -18.81
N GLN A 470 -7.92 -18.86 -17.50
CA GLN A 470 -6.73 -18.20 -16.96
C GLN A 470 -5.49 -19.09 -17.01
N THR A 471 -5.64 -20.40 -16.80
CA THR A 471 -4.53 -21.35 -16.83
C THR A 471 -4.01 -21.56 -18.25
N GLU A 472 -4.89 -21.67 -19.26
CA GLU A 472 -4.49 -21.75 -20.67
C GLU A 472 -3.56 -20.59 -21.05
N ARG A 473 -3.98 -19.36 -20.74
CA ARG A 473 -3.17 -18.16 -20.97
C ARG A 473 -1.87 -18.15 -20.19
N CYS A 474 -1.86 -18.65 -18.95
CA CYS A 474 -0.65 -18.70 -18.14
C CYS A 474 0.35 -19.75 -18.66
N ALA A 475 -0.13 -20.89 -19.12
CA ALA A 475 0.70 -22.01 -19.58
C ALA A 475 1.25 -21.81 -21.02
N GLU A 476 0.57 -21.03 -21.87
CA GLU A 476 0.98 -20.76 -23.26
C GLU A 476 2.06 -19.67 -23.41
N TYR A 477 2.23 -18.78 -22.42
CA TYR A 477 3.05 -17.55 -22.54
C TYR A 477 4.41 -17.58 -21.81
N VAL A 478 5.04 -18.75 -21.63
CA VAL A 478 6.38 -18.88 -21.01
C VAL A 478 7.37 -19.63 -21.90
#